data_AF-A0AAU2WZ66-F1
#
_entry.id   AF-A0AAU2WZ66-F1
#
_cell.length_a   1.000
_cell.length_b   1.000
_cell.length_c   1.000
_cell.angle_alpha   90.00
_cell.angle_beta   90.00
_cell.angle_gamma   90.00
#
_symmetry.space_group_name_H-M   'P 1'
#
loop_
_entity.id
_entity.type
_entity.pdbx_description
1 polymer ?
#
loop_
_entity_poly.entity_id
_entity_poly.type
_entity_poly.pdbx_seq_one_letter_code
_entity_poly.pdbx_strand_id
1 'polypeptide(L)' 'MTWEHLVCANCSGPVSEGRCSVCRASRQRLAEERGDGRGLQISPTLLAVLAGVVIVAALLLQRFAG' A
#
# COMPACT_ATOMS: atom_id res chain seq x y z
N MET A 1 6.64 -5.29 11.29
CA MET A 1 6.04 -6.51 11.89
C MET A 1 5.41 -7.33 10.77
N THR A 2 6.08 -8.40 10.34
CA THR A 2 5.60 -9.26 9.26
C THR A 2 4.65 -10.30 9.86
N TRP A 3 3.47 -10.48 9.25
CA TRP A 3 2.34 -11.27 9.78
C TRP A 3 2.54 -12.80 9.68
N GLU A 4 3.78 -13.21 9.40
CA GLU A 4 4.19 -14.56 8.98
C GLU A 4 4.35 -15.50 10.17
N HIS A 5 4.47 -14.95 11.38
CA HIS A 5 4.62 -15.70 12.63
C HIS A 5 3.32 -15.86 13.44
N LEU A 6 2.20 -15.29 12.98
CA LEU A 6 0.94 -15.42 13.70
C LEU A 6 0.32 -16.79 13.46
N VAL A 7 0.21 -17.57 14.53
CA VAL A 7 -0.39 -18.90 14.55
C VAL A 7 -1.83 -18.80 15.05
N CYS A 8 -2.76 -19.46 14.36
CA CYS A 8 -4.15 -19.50 14.78
C CYS A 8 -4.39 -20.54 15.88
N ALA A 9 -5.03 -20.14 16.99
CA ALA A 9 -5.36 -21.04 18.09
C ALA A 9 -6.35 -22.17 17.73
N ASN A 10 -7.14 -22.02 16.66
CA ASN A 10 -8.13 -23.02 16.25
C ASN A 10 -7.57 -24.11 15.33
N CYS A 11 -6.61 -23.79 14.47
CA CYS A 11 -6.06 -24.74 13.49
C CYS A 11 -4.54 -24.92 13.60
N SER A 12 -3.92 -24.32 14.62
CA SER A 12 -2.51 -24.45 15.00
C SER A 12 -1.49 -24.23 13.89
N GLY A 13 -1.83 -23.49 12.85
CA GLY A 13 -0.84 -23.08 11.86
C GLY A 13 -1.03 -21.65 11.40
N PRO A 14 -0.23 -21.22 10.42
CA PRO A 14 -0.08 -19.81 10.14
C PRO A 14 -1.36 -19.20 9.56
N VAL A 15 -1.72 -18.03 10.07
CA VAL A 15 -2.90 -17.27 9.63
C VAL A 15 -2.78 -16.88 8.16
N SER A 16 -1.55 -16.72 7.63
CA SER A 16 -1.26 -16.44 6.23
C SER A 16 -1.71 -17.55 5.26
N GLU A 17 -1.93 -18.78 5.71
CA GLU A 17 -2.41 -19.86 4.84
C GLU A 17 -3.94 -19.90 4.71
N GLY A 18 -4.68 -19.32 5.66
CA GLY A 18 -6.15 -19.26 5.57
C GLY A 18 -6.88 -20.61 5.61
N ARG A 19 -6.32 -21.63 6.29
CA ARG A 19 -6.85 -23.01 6.28
C ARG A 19 -8.20 -23.20 6.99
N CYS A 20 -8.56 -22.34 7.95
CA CYS A 20 -9.82 -22.44 8.71
C CYS A 20 -10.65 -21.16 8.60
N SER A 21 -11.93 -21.22 8.99
CA SER A 21 -12.86 -20.08 8.98
C SER A 21 -12.33 -18.88 9.77
N VAL A 22 -11.74 -19.14 10.95
CA VAL A 22 -11.14 -18.11 11.81
C VAL A 22 -9.95 -17.44 11.10
N CYS A 23 -9.01 -18.21 10.54
CA CYS A 23 -7.89 -17.64 9.78
C CYS A 23 -8.37 -16.78 8.61
N ARG A 24 -9.39 -17.24 7.86
CA ARG A 24 -9.94 -16.46 6.73
C ARG A 24 -10.57 -15.16 7.19
N ALA A 25 -11.36 -15.19 8.26
CA ALA A 25 -11.95 -13.99 8.84
C ALA A 25 -10.88 -13.01 9.33
N SER A 26 -9.82 -13.49 9.99
CA SER A 26 -8.67 -12.65 10.39
C SER A 26 -7.95 -12.04 9.19
N ARG A 27 -7.76 -12.80 8.10
CA ARG A 27 -7.14 -12.27 6.86
C ARG A 27 -8.01 -11.20 6.21
N GLN A 28 -9.33 -11.38 6.18
CA GLN A 28 -10.25 -10.38 5.64
C GLN A 28 -10.18 -9.09 6.47
N ARG A 29 -10.24 -9.17 7.80
CA ARG A 29 -10.07 -8.00 8.68
C ARG A 29 -8.74 -7.28 8.43
N LEU A 30 -7.65 -8.02 8.29
CA LEU A 30 -6.33 -7.43 7.97
C LEU A 30 -6.24 -6.86 6.55
N ALA A 31 -7.00 -7.43 5.60
CA ALA A 31 -7.10 -6.91 4.25
C ALA A 31 -7.94 -5.63 4.22
N GLU A 32 -9.00 -5.54 5.02
CA GLU A 32 -9.75 -4.30 5.27
C GLU A 32 -8.87 -3.25 5.96
N GLU A 33 -8.13 -3.60 7.02
CA GLU A 33 -7.22 -2.69 7.72
C GLU A 33 -6.07 -2.22 6.82
N ARG A 34 -5.53 -3.10 5.95
CA ARG A 34 -4.62 -2.68 4.88
C ARG A 34 -5.33 -1.90 3.76
N GLY A 35 -6.62 -2.12 3.55
CA GLY A 35 -7.45 -1.41 2.58
C GLY A 35 -7.75 0.03 3.00
N ASP A 36 -7.85 0.28 4.31
CA ASP A 36 -7.84 1.63 4.91
C ASP A 36 -6.44 2.22 5.03
N GLY A 37 -5.41 1.37 4.90
CA GLY A 37 -4.11 1.76 4.37
C GLY A 37 -4.22 2.17 2.90
N ARG A 38 -4.92 3.28 2.63
CA ARG A 38 -4.72 4.17 1.48
C ARG A 38 -3.30 4.74 1.53
N GLY A 39 -2.29 3.88 1.61
CA GLY A 39 -1.02 4.14 0.96
C GLY A 39 -1.41 4.38 -0.47
N LEU A 40 -1.49 5.66 -0.82
CA LEU A 40 -1.75 6.17 -2.14
C LEU A 40 -1.01 5.22 -3.08
N GLN A 41 -1.73 4.37 -3.82
CA GLN A 41 -1.12 3.50 -4.82
C GLN A 41 -0.71 4.44 -5.93
N ILE A 42 0.33 5.24 -5.66
CA ILE A 42 0.89 6.17 -6.61
C ILE A 42 1.50 5.26 -7.64
N SER A 43 0.79 5.10 -8.75
CA SER A 43 1.36 4.39 -9.87
C SER A 43 2.68 5.10 -10.21
N PRO A 44 3.75 4.36 -10.52
CA PRO A 44 5.01 4.98 -10.90
C PRO A 44 4.83 5.96 -12.08
N THR A 45 3.81 5.75 -12.91
CA THR A 45 3.36 6.69 -13.95
C THR A 45 2.83 8.01 -13.40
N LEU A 46 1.97 8.01 -12.38
CA LEU A 46 1.45 9.24 -11.78
C LEU A 46 2.57 10.07 -11.14
N LEU A 47 3.51 9.38 -10.49
CA LEU A 47 4.71 9.99 -9.89
C LEU A 47 5.59 10.67 -10.96
N ALA A 48 5.81 10.01 -12.10
CA ALA A 48 6.59 10.56 -13.21
C ALA A 48 5.91 11.79 -13.85
N VAL A 49 4.59 11.76 -14.02
CA VAL A 49 3.83 12.89 -14.57
C VAL A 49 3.91 14.10 -13.63
N LEU A 50 3.70 13.90 -12.32
CA LEU A 50 3.80 14.97 -11.33
C LEU A 50 5.21 15.60 -11.33
N ALA A 51 6.26 14.79 -11.34
CA ALA A 51 7.64 15.27 -11.42
C ALA A 51 7.88 16.10 -12.70
N GLY A 52 7.38 15.64 -13.85
CA GLY A 52 7.46 16.37 -15.11
C GLY A 52 6.79 17.74 -15.05
N VAL A 53 5.58 17.82 -14.49
CA VAL A 53 4.84 19.08 -14.33
C VAL A 53 5.62 20.08 -13.47
N VAL A 54 6.19 19.62 -12.34
CA VAL A 54 6.99 20.49 -11.44
C VAL A 54 8.24 21.02 -12.16
N ILE A 55 8.93 20.18 -12.93
CA ILE A 55 10.13 20.60 -13.68
C ILE A 55 9.77 21.64 -14.74
N VAL A 56 8.71 21.41 -15.52
CA VAL A 56 8.26 22.38 -16.55
C VAL A 56 7.84 23.70 -15.90
N ALA A 57 7.09 23.66 -14.80
CA ALA A 57 6.70 24.88 -14.08
C ALA A 57 7.93 25.65 -13.56
N ALA A 58 8.91 24.96 -13.00
CA ALA A 58 10.16 25.59 -12.54
C ALA A 58 10.94 26.24 -13.68
N LEU A 59 11.07 25.55 -14.83
CA LEU A 59 11.75 26.11 -16.01
C LEU A 59 11.04 27.34 -16.56
N LEU A 60 9.71 27.33 -16.59
CA LEU A 60 8.93 28.49 -17.01
C LEU A 60 9.14 29.67 -16.06
N LEU A 61 9.07 29.45 -14.75
CA LEU A 61 9.33 30.51 -13.75
C LEU A 61 10.73 31.10 -13.90
N GLN A 62 11.76 30.27 -14.11
CA GLN A 62 13.13 30.74 -14.38
C GLN A 62 13.21 31.59 -15.66
N ARG A 63 12.45 31.23 -16.70
CA ARG A 63 12.39 31.98 -17.96
C ARG A 63 11.70 33.35 -17.80
N PHE A 64 10.69 33.45 -16.93
CA PHE A 64 9.95 34.69 -16.68
C PHE A 64 10.62 35.60 -15.64
N ALA A 65 11.46 35.04 -14.77
CA ALA A 65 12.19 35.78 -13.72
C ALA A 65 13.59 36.25 -14.16
N GLY A 66 14.01 35.94 -15.39
CA GLY A 66 15.28 36.34 -15.99
C GLY A 66 15.16 37.38 -17.09
#